data_AF-X1GXD7-F1
#
_entry.id   AF-X1GXD7-F1
#
_cell.length_a   1.000
_cell.length_b   1.000
_cell.length_c   1.000
_cell.angle_alpha   90.00
_cell.angle_beta   90.00
_cell.angle_gamma   90.00
#
_symmetry.space_group_name_H-M   'P 1'
#
loop_
_entity.id
_entity.type
_entity.pdbx_description
1 polymer ?
#
loop_
_entity_poly.entity_id
_entity_poly.type
_entity_poly.pdbx_seq_one_letter_code
_entity_poly.pdbx_strand_id
1 'polypeptide(L)' 'VIIEQIFVLPGMGRLLLYAILHRDELLVNGVVLIFAVGLVLINLMVDLTYAFLDPRVRYR' A
#
# COMPACT_ATOMS: atom_id res chain seq x y z
N VAL A 1 10.15 7.67 -2.41
CA VAL A 1 11.07 8.13 -1.34
C VAL A 1 12.14 9.12 -1.81
N ILE A 2 13.09 8.76 -2.71
CA ILE A 2 14.15 9.70 -3.12
C ILE A 2 13.57 11.00 -3.71
N ILE A 3 12.53 10.89 -4.53
CA ILE A 3 11.82 12.07 -5.06
C ILE A 3 11.11 12.90 -3.98
N GLU A 4 10.56 12.28 -2.94
CA GLU A 4 9.89 12.99 -1.83
C GLU A 4 10.89 13.80 -1.01
N GLN A 5 12.12 13.32 -0.91
CA GLN A 5 13.20 13.98 -0.19
C GLN A 5 13.78 15.16 -0.97
N ILE A 6 13.95 15.00 -2.28
CA ILE A 6 14.48 16.06 -3.16
C ILE A 6 13.48 17.21 -3.32
N PHE A 7 12.19 16.90 -3.43
CA PHE A 7 11.13 17.91 -3.66
C PHE A 7 10.36 18.30 -2.37
N VAL A 8 10.80 17.82 -1.20
CA VAL A 8 10.18 18.09 0.12
C VAL A 8 8.66 17.79 0.13
N LEU A 9 8.21 16.82 -0.66
CA LEU A 9 6.81 16.41 -0.61
C LEU A 9 6.55 15.60 0.67
N PRO A 10 5.45 15.89 1.40
CA PRO A 10 5.03 15.05 2.51
C PRO A 10 4.49 13.73 1.96
N GLY A 11 5.32 12.68 2.01
CA GLY A 11 4.95 11.33 1.60
C GLY A 11 5.16 10.30 2.70
N MET A 12 4.38 9.22 2.63
CA MET A 12 4.46 8.11 3.60
C MET A 12 5.82 7.39 3.55
N GLY A 13 6.52 7.44 2.41
CA GLY A 13 7.82 6.83 2.24
C GLY A 13 8.92 7.50 3.08
N ARG A 14 8.87 8.83 3.20
CA ARG A 14 9.76 9.58 4.10
C ARG A 14 9.48 9.30 5.58
N LEU A 15 8.20 9.13 5.96
CA LEU A 15 7.81 8.73 7.33
C LEU A 15 8.33 7.34 7.69
N LEU A 16 8.26 6.40 6.74
CA LEU A 16 8.78 5.03 6.91
C LEU A 16 10.30 5.02 7.11
N LEU A 17 11.05 5.76 6.28
CA LEU A 17 12.50 5.92 6.48
C LEU A 17 12.83 6.56 7.83
N TYR A 18 12.08 7.58 8.24
CA TYR A 18 12.27 8.21 9.54
C TYR A 18 12.06 7.20 10.68
N ALA A 19 10.99 6.40 10.61
CA ALA A 19 10.69 5.36 11.60
C ALA A 19 11.79 4.30 11.68
N ILE A 20 12.31 3.85 10.53
CA ILE A 20 13.43 2.89 10.47
C ILE A 20 14.69 3.48 11.10
N LEU A 21 15.02 4.74 10.77
CA LEU A 21 16.21 5.41 11.29
C LEU A 21 16.14 5.67 12.80
N HIS A 22 14.94 5.93 13.33
CA HIS A 22 14.70 6.10 14.76
C HIS A 22 14.40 4.79 15.49
N ARG A 23 14.47 3.64 14.79
CA ARG A 23 14.11 2.30 15.30
C ARG A 23 12.74 2.25 15.97
N ASP A 24 11.80 3.02 15.44
CA ASP A 24 10.43 3.06 15.91
C ASP A 24 9.63 1.95 15.23
N GLU A 25 9.75 0.74 15.78
CA GLU A 25 9.15 -0.49 15.25
C GLU A 25 7.61 -0.40 15.16
N LEU A 26 6.98 0.39 16.04
CA LEU A 26 5.53 0.57 16.03
C LEU A 26 5.11 1.40 14.82
N LEU A 27 5.85 2.46 14.51
CA LEU A 27 5.55 3.37 13.41
C LEU A 27 5.83 2.71 12.05
N VAL A 28 6.89 1.90 11.95
CA VAL A 28 7.15 1.06 10.77
C VAL A 28 6.00 0.10 10.53
N ASN A 29 5.61 -0.68 11.53
CA ASN A 29 4.52 -1.66 11.40
C ASN A 29 3.17 -0.99 11.10
N GLY A 30 2.89 0.17 11.69
CA GLY A 30 1.67 0.94 11.40
C GLY A 30 1.58 1.38 9.94
N VAL A 31 2.67 1.91 9.37
CA VAL A 31 2.71 2.29 7.95
C VAL A 31 2.60 1.06 7.06
N VAL A 32 3.32 -0.03 7.37
CA VAL A 32 3.25 -1.30 6.62
C VAL A 32 1.83 -1.86 6.61
N LEU A 33 1.12 -1.81 7.74
CA LEU A 33 -0.26 -2.30 7.84
C LEU A 33 -1.22 -1.51 6.95
N ILE A 34 -1.08 -0.17 6.89
CA ILE A 34 -1.86 0.69 5.99
C ILE A 34 -1.62 0.29 4.52
N PHE A 35 -0.35 0.10 4.14
CA PHE A 35 -0.01 -0.36 2.79
C PHE A 35 -0.57 -1.75 2.49
N ALA A 36 -0.46 -2.69 3.42
CA ALA A 36 -0.98 -4.05 3.27
C ALA A 36 -2.50 -4.05 3.06
N VAL A 37 -3.24 -3.31 3.91
CA VAL A 37 -4.71 -3.17 3.77
C VAL A 37 -5.06 -2.51 2.44
N GLY A 38 -4.35 -1.45 2.05
CA GLY A 38 -4.56 -0.79 0.76
C GLY A 38 -4.35 -1.73 -0.43
N LEU A 39 -3.28 -2.53 -0.40
CA LEU A 39 -3.01 -3.52 -1.45
C LEU A 39 -4.09 -4.61 -1.49
N VAL A 40 -4.55 -5.10 -0.35
CA VAL A 40 -5.64 -6.09 -0.28
C VAL A 40 -6.93 -5.49 -0.84
N LEU A 41 -7.27 -4.25 -0.47
CA LEU A 41 -8.44 -3.56 -1.00
C LEU A 41 -8.36 -3.37 -2.51
N ILE A 42 -7.21 -2.95 -3.04
CA ILE A 42 -7.01 -2.80 -4.48
C ILE A 42 -7.16 -4.16 -5.19
N ASN A 43 -6.53 -5.23 -4.68
CA ASN A 43 -6.70 -6.56 -5.25
C ASN A 43 -8.15 -7.01 -5.21
N LEU A 44 -8.85 -6.82 -4.08
CA LEU A 44 -10.27 -7.14 -3.98
C LEU A 44 -11.13 -6.33 -4.96
N MET A 45 -10.84 -5.05 -5.15
CA MET A 45 -11.52 -4.21 -6.14
C MET A 45 -11.27 -4.70 -7.55
N VAL A 46 -10.04 -5.11 -7.85
CA VAL A 46 -9.65 -5.68 -9.14
C VAL A 46 -10.38 -7.00 -9.37
N ASP A 47 -10.38 -7.91 -8.39
CA ASP A 47 -11.10 -9.19 -8.44
C ASP A 47 -12.61 -8.99 -8.62
N LEU A 48 -13.21 -8.03 -7.91
CA LEU A 48 -14.62 -7.70 -8.04
C LEU A 48 -14.94 -7.09 -9.41
N THR A 49 -14.05 -6.23 -9.92
CA THR A 49 -14.18 -5.64 -11.26
C THR A 49 -14.09 -6.73 -12.32
N TYR A 50 -13.14 -7.66 -12.20
CA TYR A 50 -13.04 -8.81 -13.11
C TYR A 50 -14.26 -9.73 -12.98
N ALA A 51 -14.76 -10.01 -11.77
CA ALA A 51 -15.97 -10.80 -11.58
C ALA A 51 -17.22 -10.15 -12.21
N PHE A 52 -17.29 -8.82 -12.22
CA PHE A 52 -18.40 -8.06 -12.79
C PHE A 52 -18.28 -7.88 -14.32
N LEU A 53 -17.08 -7.60 -14.83
CA LEU A 53 -16.83 -7.42 -16.26
C LEU A 53 -16.70 -8.73 -17.03
N ASP A 54 -16.21 -9.81 -16.40
CA ASP A 54 -15.93 -11.07 -17.06
C ASP A 54 -16.87 -12.20 -16.57
N PRO A 55 -18.01 -12.44 -17.25
CA PRO A 55 -18.94 -13.53 -16.92
C PRO A 55 -18.37 -14.93 -17.27
N ARG A 56 -17.09 -15.02 -17.66
CA ARG A 56 -16.39 -16.27 -18.00
C ARG A 56 -15.67 -16.93 -16.84
N VAL A 57 -15.76 -16.41 -15.61
CA VAL A 57 -15.51 -17.17 -14.37
C VAL A 57 -16.64 -18.19 -14.15
N ARG A 58 -16.94 -18.96 -15.19
CA ARG A 58 -17.73 -20.18 -15.13
C ARG A 58 -16.75 -21.26 -14.71
N TYR A 59 -16.69 -21.48 -13.40
CA TYR A 59 -16.12 -22.66 -12.77
C TYR A 59 -16.59 -23.89 -13.57
N ARG A 60 -15.66 -24.58 -14.23
CA ARG A 60 -15.83 -25.98 -14.57
C ARG A 60 -15.26 -26.79 -13.42
#